data_AF-A0A942VYX4-F1
#
_entry.id   AF-A0A942VYX4-F1
#
_cell.length_a   1.000
_cell.length_b   1.000
_cell.length_c   1.000
_cell.angle_alpha   90.00
_cell.angle_beta   90.00
_cell.angle_gamma   90.00
#
_symmetry.space_group_name_H-M   'P 1'
#
loop_
_entity.id
_entity.type
_entity.pdbx_description
1 polymer ?
#
loop_
_entity_poly.entity_id
_entity_poly.type
_entity_poly.pdbx_seq_one_letter_code
_entity_poly.pdbx_strand_id
1 'polypeptide(L)' 'MYRNFYMLMRQKGITFKQISELLGCKYQTVSDKVKGLTETGFTCDEAMKLKNVFFPEYEFAFLFEKSA' A
#
# COMPACT_ATOMS: atom_id res chain seq x y z
N MET A 1 -10.03 -0.13 -4.72
CA MET A 1 -9.22 -0.96 -3.80
C MET A 1 -7.95 -1.43 -4.50
N TYR A 2 -6.81 -1.47 -3.82
CA TYR A 2 -5.57 -2.06 -4.36
C TYR A 2 -5.52 -3.56 -4.01
N ARG A 3 -6.11 -4.41 -4.87
CA ARG A 3 -6.25 -5.85 -4.58
C ARG A 3 -4.91 -6.56 -4.46
N ASN A 4 -4.01 -6.33 -5.42
CA ASN A 4 -2.70 -6.97 -5.46
C ASN A 4 -1.87 -6.59 -4.23
N PHE A 5 -1.78 -5.29 -3.93
CA PHE A 5 -1.13 -4.80 -2.72
C PHE A 5 -1.68 -5.44 -1.45
N TYR A 6 -3.02 -5.46 -1.28
CA TYR A 6 -3.65 -6.04 -0.10
C TYR A 6 -3.38 -7.54 0.04
N MET A 7 -3.43 -8.29 -1.06
CA MET A 7 -3.12 -9.72 -1.07
C MET A 7 -1.66 -9.98 -0.69
N LEU A 8 -0.72 -9.25 -1.30
CA LEU A 8 0.71 -9.38 -1.03
C LEU A 8 1.06 -8.99 0.41
N MET A 9 0.41 -7.97 0.97
CA MET A 9 0.53 -7.64 2.39
C MET A 9 0.17 -8.83 3.26
N ARG A 10 -0.98 -9.48 3.01
CA ARG A 10 -1.40 -10.65 3.79
C ARG A 10 -0.45 -11.84 3.59
N GLN A 11 0.03 -12.04 2.37
CA GLN A 11 0.95 -13.14 2.05
C GLN A 11 2.31 -12.98 2.73
N LYS A 12 2.86 -11.76 2.77
CA LYS A 12 4.13 -11.46 3.45
C LYS A 12 3.97 -11.18 4.96
N GLY A 13 2.74 -11.18 5.48
CA GLY A 13 2.46 -10.86 6.89
C GLY A 13 2.68 -9.38 7.24
N ILE A 14 2.67 -8.48 6.25
CA ILE A 14 2.84 -7.05 6.45
C ILE A 14 1.54 -6.46 6.98
N THR A 15 1.64 -5.75 8.09
CA THR A 15 0.49 -5.10 8.73
C THR A 15 0.35 -3.64 8.30
N PHE A 16 -0.87 -3.11 8.33
CA PHE A 16 -1.09 -1.68 8.10
C PHE A 16 -0.35 -0.80 9.12
N LYS A 17 -0.07 -1.32 10.33
CA LYS A 17 0.73 -0.63 11.33
C LYS A 17 2.14 -0.36 10.82
N GLN A 18 2.82 -1.37 10.28
CA GLN A 18 4.16 -1.22 9.71
C GLN A 18 4.20 -0.22 8.54
N ILE A 19 3.17 -0.24 7.69
CA ILE A 19 3.04 0.76 6.62
C ILE A 19 2.82 2.15 7.20
N SER A 20 1.98 2.29 8.22
CA SER A 20 1.71 3.58 8.86
C SER A 20 2.97 4.16 9.53
N GLU A 21 3.80 3.30 10.12
CA GLU A 21 5.09 3.67 10.70
C GLU A 21 6.09 4.09 9.61
N LEU A 22 6.14 3.38 8.47
CA LEU A 22 7.02 3.75 7.35
C LEU A 22 6.61 5.08 6.71
N LEU A 23 5.32 5.31 6.53
CA LEU A 23 4.79 6.51 5.87
C LEU A 23 4.61 7.69 6.82
N GLY A 24 4.75 7.49 8.13
CA GLY A 24 4.52 8.53 9.15
C GLY A 24 3.07 9.01 9.21
N CYS A 25 2.10 8.14 8.89
CA CYS A 25 0.68 8.48 8.87
C CYS A 25 -0.14 7.59 9.82
N LYS A 26 -1.44 7.86 9.96
CA LYS A 26 -2.31 7.06 10.84
C LYS A 26 -2.66 5.73 10.19
N TYR A 27 -2.76 4.67 10.99
CA TYR A 27 -3.26 3.34 10.58
C TYR A 27 -4.54 3.44 9.73
N GLN A 28 -5.48 4.27 10.16
CA GLN A 28 -6.77 4.46 9.50
C GLN A 28 -6.58 4.97 8.06
N THR A 29 -5.71 5.96 7.86
CA THR A 29 -5.38 6.50 6.54
C THR A 29 -4.81 5.42 5.61
N VAL A 30 -3.95 4.55 6.10
CA VAL A 30 -3.42 3.43 5.30
C VAL A 30 -4.54 2.45 4.94
N SER A 31 -5.35 2.04 5.91
CA SER A 31 -6.49 1.15 5.69
C SER A 31 -7.43 1.72 4.62
N ASP A 32 -7.78 3.00 4.73
CA ASP A 32 -8.70 3.67 3.82
C ASP A 32 -8.09 3.79 2.40
N LYS A 33 -6.80 4.13 2.29
CA LYS A 33 -6.07 4.13 1.01
C LYS A 33 -6.02 2.76 0.36
N VAL A 34 -5.70 1.70 1.11
CA VAL A 34 -5.61 0.33 0.58
C VAL A 34 -6.99 -0.17 0.13
N LYS A 35 -8.02 0.07 0.93
CA LYS A 35 -9.41 -0.28 0.60
C LYS A 35 -9.97 0.58 -0.54
N GLY A 36 -9.35 1.71 -0.85
CA GLY A 36 -9.81 2.66 -1.86
C GLY A 36 -11.03 3.46 -1.39
N LEU A 37 -11.14 3.68 -0.07
CA LEU A 37 -12.17 4.53 0.54
C LEU A 37 -11.81 6.02 0.41
N THR A 38 -10.54 6.34 0.19
CA THR A 38 -10.08 7.69 -0.14
C THR A 38 -10.04 7.90 -1.65
N GLU A 39 -10.51 9.06 -2.11
CA GLU A 39 -10.34 9.49 -3.51
C GLU A 39 -8.84 9.64 -3.86
N THR A 40 -8.06 10.12 -2.89
CA THR A 40 -6.60 10.21 -2.96
C THR A 40 -5.97 8.88 -2.56
N GLY A 41 -5.29 8.23 -3.50
CA GLY A 41 -4.53 6.99 -3.27
C GLY A 41 -3.21 7.23 -2.54
N PHE A 42 -2.24 6.32 -2.75
CA PHE A 42 -0.85 6.58 -2.36
C PHE A 42 -0.21 7.61 -3.28
N THR A 43 0.56 8.53 -2.73
CA THR A 43 1.40 9.44 -3.52
C THR A 43 2.57 8.66 -4.13
N CYS A 44 3.21 9.20 -5.18
CA CYS A 44 4.36 8.54 -5.80
C CYS A 44 5.50 8.26 -4.81
N ASP A 45 5.76 9.18 -3.87
CA ASP A 45 6.81 9.01 -2.85
C ASP A 45 6.45 7.89 -1.85
N GLU A 46 5.20 7.86 -1.37
CA GLU A 46 4.71 6.79 -0.49
C GLU A 46 4.79 5.42 -1.20
N ALA A 47 4.36 5.38 -2.46
CA ALA A 47 4.40 4.18 -3.28
C ALA A 47 5.85 3.69 -3.47
N MET A 48 6.80 4.59 -3.75
CA MET A 48 8.22 4.24 -3.89
C MET A 48 8.79 3.66 -2.61
N LYS A 49 8.51 4.27 -1.45
CA LYS A 49 8.93 3.76 -0.15
C LYS A 49 8.36 2.36 0.11
N LEU A 50 7.07 2.18 -0.11
CA LEU A 50 6.40 0.89 0.05
C LEU A 50 7.02 -0.19 -0.83
N LYS A 51 7.24 0.10 -2.12
CA LYS A 51 7.91 -0.83 -3.03
C LYS A 51 9.29 -1.17 -2.53
N ASN A 52 10.14 -0.18 -2.27
CA ASN A 52 11.55 -0.44 -1.93
C ASN A 52 11.72 -1.17 -0.61
N VAL A 53 10.84 -0.95 0.37
CA VAL A 53 10.95 -1.56 1.71
C VAL A 53 10.27 -2.91 1.79
N PHE A 54 9.08 -3.05 1.22
CA PHE A 54 8.22 -4.23 1.44
C PHE A 54 8.05 -5.11 0.20
N PHE A 55 8.12 -4.53 -1.00
CA PHE A 55 7.80 -5.20 -2.26
C PHE A 55 8.82 -4.90 -3.37
N PRO A 56 10.13 -5.04 -3.13
CA PRO A 56 11.15 -4.62 -4.10
C PRO A 56 11.10 -5.46 -5.39
N GLU A 57 10.57 -6.68 -5.28
CA GLU A 57 10.40 -7.66 -6.36
C GLU A 57 9.20 -7.40 -7.29
N TYR A 58 8.29 -6.46 -6.96
CA TYR A 58 7.08 -6.19 -7.74
C TYR A 58 7.11 -4.81 -8.40
N GLU A 59 6.50 -4.72 -9.59
CA GLU A 59 6.33 -3.48 -10.33
C GLU A 59 5.23 -2.57 -9.74
N PHE A 60 5.38 -1.25 -9.89
CA PHE A 60 4.37 -0.28 -9.42
C PHE A 60 3.00 -0.51 -10.06
N ALA A 61 2.98 -0.78 -11.37
CA ALA A 61 1.75 -1.03 -12.12
C ALA A 61 0.98 -2.23 -11.56
N PHE A 62 1.69 -3.27 -11.11
CA PHE A 62 1.09 -4.45 -10.51
C PHE A 62 0.63 -4.20 -9.07
N LEU A 63 1.50 -3.61 -8.23
CA LEU A 63 1.21 -3.35 -6.82
C LEU A 63 0.00 -2.42 -6.66
N PHE A 64 0.03 -1.29 -7.36
CA PHE A 64 -0.95 -0.22 -7.22
C PHE A 64 -2.03 -0.26 -8.31
N GLU A 65 -2.29 -1.44 -8.87
CA GLU A 65 -3.43 -1.65 -9.76
C GLU A 65 -4.73 -1.43 -8.97
N LYS A 66 -5.48 -0.39 -9.36
CA LYS A 66 -6.84 -0.20 -8.86
C LYS A 66 -7.75 -1.14 -9.64
N SER A 67 -8.38 -2.09 -8.95
CA SER A 67 -9.53 -2.78 -9.54
C SER A 67 -10.66 -1.77 -9.67
N ALA A 68 -11.04 -1.50 -10.93
CA ALA A 68 -12.19 -0.66 -11.29
C ALA A 68 -13.49 -1.21 -10.69
#